data_AF-A0A250VU25-F1
#
_entry.id   AF-A0A250VU25-F1
#
_cell.length_a   1.000
_cell.length_b   1.000
_cell.length_c   1.000
_cell.angle_alpha   90.00
_cell.angle_beta   90.00
_cell.angle_gamma   90.00
#
_symmetry.space_group_name_H-M   'P 1'
#
loop_
_entity.id
_entity.type
_entity.pdbx_description
1 polymer ?
#
loop_
_entity_poly.entity_id
_entity_poly.type
_entity_poly.pdbx_seq_one_letter_code
_entity_poly.pdbx_strand_id
1 'polypeptide(L)'
;MRAVHRDAALAGVDLFSQSPLAGGLRGLIRTVQESDDRLLSAAARACTKGNGALSILFLQRAPEDPEIPRTLMADVMWHQWVRVGGFAPVLGIGGEAAIALNVVQYLTIPGWAADLERYQQLMDALAGPALQRARRRPVEPPTSDVCGG
;
A
#
# COMPACT_ATOMS: atom_id res chain seq x y z
N MET A 1 -0.36 18.77 -3.27
CA MET A 1 0.14 18.84 -1.87
C MET A 1 0.63 20.23 -1.45
N ARG A 2 1.56 20.89 -2.17
CA ARG A 2 2.04 22.24 -1.80
C ARG A 2 0.98 23.35 -1.82
N ALA A 3 0.01 23.29 -2.75
CA ALA A 3 -1.08 24.27 -2.82
C ALA A 3 -2.02 24.21 -1.59
N VAL A 4 -2.46 23.00 -1.22
CA VAL A 4 -3.32 22.78 -0.04
C VAL A 4 -2.63 23.18 1.27
N HIS A 5 -1.32 22.90 1.42
CA HIS A 5 -0.57 23.34 2.59
C HIS A 5 -0.35 24.86 2.62
N ARG A 6 -0.21 25.49 1.44
CA ARG A 6 -0.08 26.95 1.33
C ARG A 6 -1.40 27.65 1.69
N ASP A 7 -2.53 27.15 1.22
CA ASP A 7 -3.85 27.73 1.48
C ASP A 7 -4.25 27.59 2.96
N ALA A 8 -3.96 26.45 3.58
CA ALA A 8 -4.23 26.28 5.01
C ALA A 8 -3.32 27.13 5.90
N ALA A 9 -2.05 27.31 5.52
CA ALA A 9 -1.14 28.22 6.24
C ALA A 9 -1.60 29.68 6.15
N LEU A 10 -2.15 30.10 5.00
CA LEU A 10 -2.74 31.44 4.82
C LEU A 10 -4.04 31.62 5.64
N ALA A 11 -4.77 30.54 5.90
CA ALA A 11 -5.99 30.54 6.73
C ALA A 11 -5.72 30.37 8.24
N GLY A 12 -4.45 30.23 8.66
CA GLY A 12 -4.10 29.98 10.07
C GLY A 12 -4.54 28.60 10.58
N VAL A 13 -4.83 27.66 9.67
CA VAL A 13 -5.27 26.30 10.00
C VAL A 13 -4.05 25.40 10.11
N ASP A 14 -3.80 24.86 11.29
CA ASP A 14 -2.78 23.85 11.48
C ASP A 14 -3.25 22.49 10.95
N LEU A 15 -2.90 22.19 9.69
CA LEU A 15 -3.17 20.90 9.05
C LEU A 15 -2.53 19.72 9.79
N PHE A 16 -1.44 19.95 10.54
CA PHE A 16 -0.85 18.90 11.36
C PHE A 16 -1.78 18.51 12.51
N SER A 17 -2.38 19.47 13.22
CA SER A 17 -3.37 19.19 14.28
C SER A 17 -4.62 18.45 13.82
N GLN A 18 -4.97 18.55 12.53
CA GLN A 18 -6.11 17.85 11.92
C GLN A 18 -5.72 16.48 11.35
N SER A 19 -4.42 16.19 11.27
CA SER A 19 -3.95 14.89 10.84
C SER A 19 -4.17 13.87 11.96
N PRO A 20 -4.72 12.68 11.67
CA PRO A 20 -4.79 11.61 12.66
C PRO A 20 -3.41 11.17 13.18
N LEU A 21 -2.33 11.54 12.49
CA LEU A 21 -0.95 11.39 12.97
C LEU A 21 -0.62 12.31 14.16
N ALA A 22 -1.28 13.46 14.34
CA ALA A 22 -1.07 14.32 15.50
C ALA A 22 -1.58 13.72 16.81
N GLY A 23 -2.53 12.79 16.75
CA GLY A 23 -2.95 11.98 17.89
C GLY A 23 -2.02 10.80 18.20
N GLY A 24 -0.93 10.63 17.46
CA GLY A 24 -0.05 9.47 17.53
C GLY A 24 -0.81 8.15 17.27
N LEU A 25 -0.32 7.05 17.84
CA LEU A 25 -0.92 5.71 17.67
C LEU A 25 -2.42 5.68 18.05
N ARG A 26 -2.82 6.43 19.07
CA ARG A 26 -4.23 6.51 19.49
C ARG A 26 -5.10 7.16 18.41
N GLY A 27 -4.61 8.18 17.73
CA GLY A 27 -5.29 8.81 16.59
C GLY A 27 -5.45 7.85 15.41
N LEU A 28 -4.42 7.05 15.13
CA LEU A 28 -4.46 6.01 14.09
C LEU A 28 -5.50 4.93 14.38
N ILE A 29 -5.52 4.39 15.61
CA ILE A 29 -6.48 3.36 16.03
C ILE A 29 -7.91 3.90 15.91
N ARG A 30 -8.16 5.12 16.40
CA ARG A 30 -9.47 5.75 16.32
C ARG A 30 -9.93 5.92 14.87
N THR A 31 -9.03 6.37 13.99
CA THR A 31 -9.33 6.52 12.55
C THR A 31 -9.84 5.21 11.96
N VAL A 32 -9.19 4.08 12.28
CA VAL A 32 -9.62 2.77 11.80
C VAL A 32 -10.98 2.39 12.39
N GLN A 33 -11.19 2.62 13.68
CA GLN A 33 -12.44 2.29 14.37
C GLN A 33 -13.65 3.11 13.90
N GLU A 34 -13.44 4.36 13.51
CA GLU A 34 -14.50 5.28 13.07
C GLU A 34 -14.75 5.22 11.55
N SER A 35 -13.93 4.48 10.81
CA SER A 35 -14.08 4.34 9.36
C SER A 35 -15.26 3.43 9.00
N ASP A 36 -15.94 3.76 7.90
CA ASP A 36 -16.94 2.89 7.29
C ASP A 36 -16.32 1.54 6.89
N ASP A 37 -16.99 0.43 7.22
CA ASP A 37 -16.49 -0.92 6.99
C ASP A 37 -16.18 -1.21 5.52
N ARG A 38 -16.98 -0.65 4.59
CA ARG A 38 -16.74 -0.86 3.15
C ARG A 38 -15.51 -0.10 2.71
N LEU A 39 -15.32 1.12 3.20
CA LEU A 39 -14.13 1.91 2.93
C LEU A 39 -12.87 1.27 3.53
N LEU A 40 -12.95 0.78 4.77
CA LEU A 40 -11.85 0.07 5.42
C LEU A 40 -11.48 -1.22 4.66
N SER A 41 -12.48 -2.00 4.23
CA SER A 41 -12.26 -3.20 3.42
C SER A 41 -11.64 -2.87 2.06
N ALA A 42 -12.09 -1.81 1.39
CA ALA A 42 -11.53 -1.34 0.13
C ALA A 42 -10.07 -0.91 0.30
N ALA A 43 -9.77 -0.15 1.36
CA ALA A 43 -8.42 0.28 1.71
C ALA A 43 -7.51 -0.94 1.97
N ALA A 44 -7.93 -1.87 2.82
CA ALA A 44 -7.15 -3.07 3.15
C ALA A 44 -6.86 -3.92 1.90
N ARG A 45 -7.85 -4.11 1.04
CA ARG A 45 -7.69 -4.84 -0.24
C ARG A 45 -6.72 -4.15 -1.17
N ALA A 46 -6.87 -2.83 -1.37
CA ALA A 46 -6.01 -2.06 -2.25
C ALA A 46 -4.57 -2.03 -1.72
N CYS A 47 -4.39 -1.84 -0.41
CA CYS A 47 -3.08 -1.84 0.24
C CYS A 47 -2.38 -3.20 0.13
N THR A 48 -3.11 -4.29 0.39
CA THR A 48 -2.58 -5.66 0.25
C THR A 48 -2.19 -5.98 -1.20
N LYS A 49 -3.06 -5.63 -2.16
CA LYS A 49 -2.78 -5.84 -3.60
C LYS A 49 -1.53 -5.07 -4.03
N GLY A 50 -1.43 -3.80 -3.67
CA GLY A 50 -0.29 -2.95 -3.99
C GLY A 50 1.01 -3.51 -3.41
N ASN A 51 0.99 -3.94 -2.15
CA ASN A 51 2.17 -4.50 -1.49
C ASN A 51 2.62 -5.80 -2.18
N GLY A 52 1.68 -6.69 -2.51
CA GLY A 52 1.99 -7.93 -3.23
C GLY A 52 2.55 -7.67 -4.64
N ALA A 53 2.00 -6.69 -5.37
CA ALA A 53 2.50 -6.31 -6.69
C ALA A 53 3.93 -5.76 -6.61
N LEU A 54 4.22 -4.87 -5.64
CA LEU A 54 5.57 -4.38 -5.39
C LEU A 54 6.53 -5.52 -5.02
N SER A 55 6.13 -6.45 -4.16
CA SER A 55 6.94 -7.62 -3.82
C SER A 55 7.31 -8.45 -5.05
N ILE A 56 6.35 -8.71 -5.95
CA ILE A 56 6.60 -9.44 -7.19
C ILE A 56 7.59 -8.66 -8.08
N LEU A 57 7.35 -7.37 -8.28
CA LEU A 57 8.22 -6.54 -9.11
C LEU A 57 9.65 -6.48 -8.56
N PHE A 58 9.83 -6.28 -7.26
CA PHE A 58 11.15 -6.16 -6.65
C PHE A 58 11.88 -7.50 -6.51
N LEU A 59 11.18 -8.58 -6.15
CA LEU A 59 11.84 -9.87 -5.93
C LEU A 59 12.04 -10.67 -7.21
N GLN A 60 11.18 -10.49 -8.22
CA GLN A 60 11.17 -11.36 -9.41
C GLN A 60 11.51 -10.65 -10.70
N ARG A 61 11.29 -9.33 -10.82
CA ARG A 61 11.46 -8.60 -12.09
C ARG A 61 12.64 -7.64 -12.08
N ALA A 62 12.83 -6.90 -11.00
CA ALA A 62 13.93 -5.96 -10.83
C ALA A 62 15.33 -6.57 -11.02
N PRO A 63 15.61 -7.85 -10.68
CA PRO A 63 16.90 -8.47 -10.98
C PRO A 63 17.18 -8.62 -12.48
N GLU A 64 16.13 -8.73 -13.30
CA GLU A 64 16.22 -8.91 -14.75
C GLU A 64 16.11 -7.57 -15.51
N ASP A 65 15.43 -6.59 -14.92
CA ASP A 65 15.20 -5.27 -15.51
C ASP A 65 15.34 -4.16 -14.44
N PRO A 66 16.51 -3.50 -14.37
CA PRO A 66 16.76 -2.44 -13.40
C PRO A 66 15.99 -1.14 -13.68
N GLU A 67 15.34 -0.99 -14.85
CA GLU A 67 14.49 0.16 -15.14
C GLU A 67 13.14 0.08 -14.41
N ILE A 68 12.73 -1.11 -13.97
CA ILE A 68 11.48 -1.30 -13.20
C ILE A 68 11.53 -0.52 -11.88
N PRO A 69 12.54 -0.71 -10.99
CA PRO A 69 12.67 0.12 -9.79
C PRO A 69 12.77 1.61 -10.12
N ARG A 70 13.51 2.02 -11.15
CA ARG A 70 13.64 3.45 -11.52
C ARG A 70 12.29 4.05 -11.88
N THR A 71 11.49 3.33 -12.66
CA THR A 71 10.15 3.76 -13.09
C THR A 71 9.20 3.87 -11.90
N LEU A 72 9.19 2.87 -11.02
CA LEU A 72 8.39 2.88 -9.80
C LEU A 72 8.78 4.04 -8.89
N MET A 73 10.08 4.25 -8.68
CA MET A 73 10.63 5.30 -7.80
C MET A 73 10.37 6.73 -8.29
N ALA A 74 10.10 6.92 -9.59
CA ALA A 74 9.78 8.21 -10.17
C ALA A 74 8.33 8.67 -9.89
N ASP A 75 7.45 7.75 -9.49
CA ASP A 75 6.06 8.07 -9.20
C ASP A 75 5.89 8.70 -7.81
N VAL A 76 5.00 9.68 -7.68
CA VAL A 76 4.68 10.32 -6.39
C VAL A 76 4.19 9.32 -5.35
N MET A 77 3.50 8.28 -5.80
CA MET A 77 2.96 7.23 -4.94
C MET A 77 4.07 6.41 -4.29
N TRP A 78 5.23 6.24 -4.93
CA TRP A 78 6.37 5.57 -4.31
C TRP A 78 6.82 6.28 -3.04
N HIS A 79 6.86 7.61 -3.06
CA HIS A 79 7.22 8.39 -1.87
C HIS A 79 6.15 8.31 -0.78
N GLN A 80 4.87 8.35 -1.13
CA GLN A 80 3.78 8.21 -0.15
C GLN A 80 3.72 6.81 0.47
N TRP A 81 3.92 5.78 -0.36
CA TRP A 81 3.81 4.39 0.06
C TRP A 81 5.05 3.91 0.80
N VAL A 82 6.21 3.94 0.15
CA VAL A 82 7.43 3.28 0.66
C VAL A 82 8.13 4.10 1.73
N ARG A 83 8.16 5.44 1.59
CA ARG A 83 8.87 6.29 2.55
C ARG A 83 8.04 6.65 3.77
N VAL A 84 6.71 6.76 3.64
CA VAL A 84 5.82 7.14 4.76
C VAL A 84 5.11 5.93 5.36
N GLY A 85 4.60 5.01 4.53
CA GLY A 85 3.91 3.80 4.99
C GLY A 85 4.85 2.62 5.24
N GLY A 86 6.02 2.61 4.61
CA GLY A 86 6.95 1.50 4.64
C GLY A 86 6.66 0.47 3.54
N PHE A 87 7.67 -0.33 3.22
CA PHE A 87 7.55 -1.50 2.36
C PHE A 87 8.47 -2.59 2.88
N ALA A 88 7.91 -3.78 3.10
CA ALA A 88 8.67 -4.98 3.37
C ALA A 88 8.34 -6.02 2.27
N PRO A 89 9.32 -6.41 1.44
CA PRO A 89 9.08 -7.27 0.28
C PRO A 89 8.67 -8.70 0.64
N VAL A 90 8.88 -9.13 1.89
CA VAL A 90 8.49 -10.46 2.40
C VAL A 90 7.33 -10.31 3.39
N LEU A 91 6.30 -11.14 3.23
CA LEU A 91 5.17 -11.21 4.18
C LEU A 91 5.64 -11.79 5.52
N GLY A 92 5.33 -11.06 6.58
CA GLY A 92 5.72 -11.26 7.98
C GLY A 92 5.34 -9.99 8.77
N ILE A 93 5.65 -9.92 10.07
CA ILE A 93 5.21 -8.80 10.96
C ILE A 93 5.52 -7.41 10.35
N GLY A 94 6.68 -7.25 9.70
CA GLY A 94 7.06 -5.99 9.04
C GLY A 94 6.21 -5.62 7.82
N GLY A 95 5.74 -6.61 7.04
CA GLY A 95 4.87 -6.38 5.88
C GLY A 95 3.43 -6.05 6.29
N GLU A 96 2.92 -6.70 7.32
CA GLU A 96 1.59 -6.42 7.88
C GLU A 96 1.52 -5.01 8.48
N ALA A 97 2.56 -4.60 9.22
CA ALA A 97 2.67 -3.24 9.74
C ALA A 97 2.70 -2.19 8.62
N ALA A 98 3.45 -2.44 7.54
CA ALA A 98 3.49 -1.56 6.39
C ALA A 98 2.12 -1.43 5.70
N ILE A 99 1.38 -2.55 5.55
CA ILE A 99 0.03 -2.52 5.00
C ILE A 99 -0.90 -1.71 5.91
N ALA A 100 -0.86 -1.91 7.22
CA ALA A 100 -1.70 -1.18 8.17
C ALA A 100 -1.45 0.34 8.13
N LEU A 101 -0.19 0.77 8.07
CA LEU A 101 0.16 2.19 7.94
C LEU A 101 -0.34 2.79 6.63
N ASN A 102 -0.21 2.04 5.53
CA ASN A 102 -0.73 2.45 4.23
C ASN A 102 -2.28 2.49 4.20
N VAL A 103 -2.97 1.61 4.91
CA VAL A 103 -4.43 1.67 5.10
C VAL A 103 -4.84 2.96 5.80
N VAL A 104 -4.13 3.36 6.86
CA VAL A 104 -4.47 4.63 7.53
C VAL A 104 -4.23 5.82 6.59
N GLN A 105 -3.17 5.80 5.78
CA GLN A 105 -2.97 6.84 4.77
C GLN A 105 -4.08 6.88 3.72
N TYR A 106 -4.54 5.72 3.23
CA TYR A 106 -5.69 5.61 2.33
C TYR A 106 -6.92 6.32 2.89
N LEU A 107 -7.17 6.12 4.19
CA LEU A 107 -8.37 6.64 4.87
C LEU A 107 -8.29 8.15 5.16
N THR A 108 -7.10 8.72 5.22
CA THR A 108 -6.88 10.03 5.85
C THR A 108 -6.30 11.08 4.91
N ILE A 109 -5.66 10.65 3.82
CA ILE A 109 -5.07 11.56 2.84
C ILE A 109 -5.99 11.67 1.63
N PRO A 110 -6.58 12.85 1.36
CA PRO A 110 -7.39 13.06 0.17
C PRO A 110 -6.59 12.79 -1.11
N GLY A 111 -7.19 12.04 -2.05
CA GLY A 111 -6.56 11.68 -3.33
C GLY A 111 -5.68 10.43 -3.29
N TRP A 112 -5.36 9.90 -2.09
CA TRP A 112 -4.48 8.73 -1.95
C TRP A 112 -5.02 7.49 -2.66
N ALA A 113 -6.34 7.26 -2.59
CA ALA A 113 -7.00 6.16 -3.30
C ALA A 113 -6.80 6.23 -4.82
N ALA A 114 -6.97 7.41 -5.41
CA ALA A 114 -6.81 7.62 -6.85
C ALA A 114 -5.35 7.54 -7.29
N ASP A 115 -4.42 8.05 -6.46
CA ASP A 115 -2.98 7.95 -6.69
C ASP A 115 -2.53 6.48 -6.63
N LEU A 116 -3.02 5.72 -5.65
CA LEU A 116 -2.77 4.29 -5.55
C LEU A 116 -3.33 3.54 -6.76
N GLU A 117 -4.56 3.84 -7.20
CA GLU A 117 -5.15 3.15 -8.35
C GLU A 117 -4.29 3.31 -9.61
N ARG A 118 -3.85 4.55 -9.92
CA ARG A 118 -2.95 4.81 -11.05
C ARG A 118 -1.62 4.09 -10.89
N TYR A 119 -1.08 4.08 -9.68
CA TYR A 119 0.17 3.37 -9.38
C TYR A 119 0.03 1.85 -9.52
N GLN A 120 -1.12 1.28 -9.15
CA GLN A 120 -1.43 -0.13 -9.37
C GLN A 120 -1.52 -0.47 -10.86
N GLN A 121 -2.08 0.42 -11.69
CA GLN A 121 -2.10 0.24 -13.14
C GLN A 121 -0.66 0.23 -13.71
N LEU A 122 0.20 1.13 -13.24
CA LEU A 122 1.63 1.12 -13.57
C LEU A 122 2.30 -0.19 -13.17
N MET A 123 2.07 -0.67 -11.95
CA MET A 123 2.62 -1.95 -11.46
C MET A 123 2.12 -3.14 -12.29
N ASP A 124 0.82 -3.18 -12.59
CA ASP A 124 0.22 -4.23 -13.44
C ASP A 124 0.83 -4.19 -14.87
N ALA A 125 1.13 -3.00 -15.41
CA ALA A 125 1.81 -2.86 -16.71
C ALA A 125 3.27 -3.34 -16.69
N LEU A 126 4.04 -2.95 -15.66
CA LEU A 126 5.46 -3.32 -15.50
C LEU A 126 5.66 -4.82 -15.22
N ALA A 127 4.69 -5.46 -14.55
CA ALA A 127 4.78 -6.88 -14.25
C ALA A 127 4.50 -7.77 -15.47
N GLY A 128 3.89 -7.23 -16.53
CA GLY A 128 3.56 -7.97 -17.75
C GLY A 128 2.75 -9.26 -17.45
N PRO A 129 2.95 -10.36 -18.22
CA PRO A 129 2.24 -11.62 -17.99
C PRO A 129 2.57 -12.34 -16.66
N ALA A 130 3.58 -11.89 -15.90
CA ALA A 130 4.02 -12.56 -14.68
C ALA A 130 2.99 -12.44 -13.54
N LEU A 131 2.33 -11.28 -13.39
CA LEU A 131 1.31 -11.04 -12.37
C LEU A 131 0.02 -11.85 -12.65
N GLN A 132 -0.30 -12.08 -13.93
CA GLN A 132 -1.42 -12.94 -14.32
C GLN A 132 -1.17 -14.43 -14.05
N ARG A 133 0.07 -14.90 -14.17
CA ARG A 133 0.45 -16.28 -13.81
C ARG A 133 0.46 -16.51 -12.30
N ALA A 134 0.95 -15.55 -11.52
CA ALA A 134 0.91 -15.62 -10.06
C ALA A 134 -0.53 -15.61 -9.51
N ARG A 135 -1.45 -14.84 -10.11
CA ARG A 135 -2.89 -14.84 -9.75
C ARG A 135 -3.64 -16.12 -10.16
N ARG A 136 -3.11 -16.92 -11.09
CA ARG A 136 -3.73 -18.16 -11.59
C ARG A 136 -3.22 -19.43 -10.91
N ARG A 137 -2.20 -19.36 -10.05
CA ARG A 137 -1.73 -20.54 -9.34
C ARG A 137 -2.79 -20.93 -8.30
N PRO A 138 -3.40 -22.12 -8.38
CA PRO A 138 -4.27 -22.60 -7.31
C PRO A 138 -3.44 -22.67 -6.02
N VAL A 139 -4.01 -22.24 -4.90
CA VAL A 139 -3.51 -22.67 -3.60
C VAL A 139 -3.80 -24.17 -3.54
N GLU A 140 -2.79 -25.00 -3.82
CA GLU A 140 -2.92 -26.43 -3.56
C GLU A 140 -3.16 -26.59 -2.06
N PRO A 141 -4.26 -27.23 -1.64
CA PRO A 141 -4.47 -27.52 -0.24
C PRO A 141 -3.31 -28.40 0.24
N PRO A 142 -2.86 -28.24 1.49
CA PRO A 142 -1.86 -29.13 2.05
C PRO A 142 -2.35 -30.56 1.89
N THR A 143 -1.56 -31.39 1.21
CA THR A 143 -1.81 -32.81 1.09
C THR A 143 -1.77 -33.40 2.49
N SER A 144 -2.94 -33.73 3.03
CA SER A 144 -3.09 -34.55 4.22
C SER A 144 -2.63 -35.97 3.91
N ASP A 145 -1.32 -36.18 3.91
CA ASP A 145 -0.72 -37.50 4.03
C ASP A 145 -0.21 -37.64 5.47
N VAL A 146 -1.10 -38.02 6.39
CA VAL A 146 -0.80 -38.99 7.46
C VAL A 146 -2.12 -39.62 7.93
N CYS A 147 -2.61 -40.61 7.19
CA CYS A 147 -3.40 -41.71 7.74
C CYS A 147 -2.81 -43.01 7.20
N GLY A 148 -2.20 -43.82 8.07
CA GLY A 148 -1.91 -45.23 7.77
C GLY A 148 -0.51 -45.67 8.16
N GLY A 149 -0.42 -46.47 9.23
CA GLY A 149 0.80 -47.15 9.69
C GLY A 149 0.72 -47.51 11.16
#